data_AF-A0A2M7ERK4-F1
#
_entry.id   AF-A0A2M7ERK4-F1
#
_cell.length_a   1.000
_cell.length_b   1.000
_cell.length_c   1.000
_cell.angle_alpha   90.00
_cell.angle_beta   90.00
_cell.angle_gamma   90.00
#
_symmetry.space_group_name_H-M   'P 1'
#
loop_
_entity.id
_entity.type
_entity.pdbx_description
1 polymer ?
#
loop_
_entity_poly.entity_id
_entity_poly.type
_entity_poly.pdbx_seq_one_letter_code
_entity_poly.pdbx_strand_id
1 'polypeptide(L)' 'GVHVAQDHLGTTPMVTLATAHPAKFPDAVEQASGIRPVLPARMADLFDRAERITRVENDLSQLQALVRKERTA' A
#
# COMPACT_ATOMS: atom_id res chain seq x y z
N GLY A 1 -7.10 -0.60 14.44
CA GLY A 1 -8.57 -0.46 14.46
C GLY A 1 -9.12 -0.92 15.80
N VAL A 2 -9.25 -2.24 15.99
CA VAL A 2 -9.83 -2.84 17.20
C VAL A 2 -9.17 -2.35 18.49
N HIS A 3 -7.84 -2.36 18.56
CA HIS A 3 -7.10 -1.90 19.74
C HIS A 3 -7.54 -0.50 20.21
N VAL A 4 -7.49 0.51 19.33
CA VAL A 4 -7.94 1.88 19.65
C VAL A 4 -9.44 1.93 19.93
N ALA A 5 -10.25 1.14 19.23
CA ALA A 5 -11.70 1.12 19.46
C ALA A 5 -12.07 0.62 20.86
N GLN A 6 -11.29 -0.30 21.44
CA GLN A 6 -11.50 -0.80 22.80
C GLN A 6 -11.27 0.28 23.86
N ASP A 7 -10.29 1.16 23.64
CA ASP A 7 -9.95 2.25 24.58
C ASP A 7 -10.98 3.40 24.56
N HIS A 8 -11.85 3.46 23.56
CA HIS A 8 -12.79 4.57 23.32
C HIS A 8 -14.27 4.11 23.28
N LEU A 9 -14.61 3.03 24.00
CA LEU A 9 -15.99 2.54 24.10
C LEU A 9 -16.89 3.57 24.83
N GLY A 10 -18.10 3.77 24.31
CA GLY A 10 -19.08 4.70 24.89
C GLY A 10 -20.42 4.65 24.17
N THR A 11 -21.30 5.61 24.46
CA THR A 11 -22.64 5.71 23.84
C THR A 11 -22.60 6.22 22.40
N THR A 12 -21.54 6.94 22.03
CA THR A 12 -21.32 7.42 20.66
C THR A 12 -20.64 6.33 19.82
N PRO A 13 -21.16 5.97 18.63
CA PRO A 13 -20.54 4.98 17.76
C PRO A 13 -19.12 5.36 17.34
N MET A 14 -18.19 4.41 17.47
CA MET A 14 -16.81 4.54 16.99
C MET A 14 -16.70 4.00 15.55
N VAL A 15 -16.12 4.78 14.64
CA VAL A 15 -15.85 4.36 13.26
C VAL A 15 -14.35 4.29 13.03
N THR A 16 -13.84 3.09 12.72
CA THR A 16 -12.44 2.90 12.32
C THR A 16 -12.34 2.68 10.82
N LEU A 17 -11.54 3.49 10.13
CA LEU A 17 -11.31 3.34 8.69
C LEU A 17 -10.24 2.27 8.44
N ALA A 18 -10.59 1.24 7.66
CA ALA A 18 -9.61 0.29 7.13
C ALA A 18 -8.89 0.94 5.93
N THR A 19 -7.74 1.57 6.18
CA THR A 19 -7.01 2.38 5.19
C THR A 19 -6.27 1.57 4.13
N ALA A 20 -6.06 0.27 4.37
CA ALA A 20 -5.34 -0.61 3.46
C ALA A 20 -5.87 -2.05 3.51
N HIS A 21 -5.74 -2.76 2.39
CA HIS A 21 -6.00 -4.19 2.29
C HIS A 21 -4.86 -4.99 2.97
N PRO A 22 -5.14 -6.09 3.71
CA PRO A 22 -4.12 -6.90 4.40
C PRO A 22 -2.96 -7.37 3.54
N ALA A 23 -3.22 -7.70 2.27
CA ALA A 23 -2.20 -8.14 1.31
C ALA A 23 -1.11 -7.08 0.99
N LYS A 24 -1.29 -5.82 1.41
CA LYS A 24 -0.23 -4.81 1.36
C LYS A 24 0.85 -4.99 2.43
N PHE A 25 0.53 -5.70 3.51
CA PHE A 25 1.42 -5.96 4.65
C PHE A 25 1.37 -7.44 5.05
N PRO A 26 1.67 -8.37 4.13
CA PRO A 26 1.41 -9.79 4.32
C PRO A 26 2.16 -10.39 5.52
N ASP A 27 3.41 -9.99 5.74
CA ASP A 27 4.24 -10.55 6.81
C ASP A 27 3.73 -10.15 8.20
N ALA A 28 3.33 -8.89 8.39
CA ALA A 28 2.76 -8.42 9.66
C ALA A 28 1.42 -9.13 9.97
N VAL A 29 0.61 -9.38 8.94
CA VAL A 29 -0.67 -10.10 9.09
C VAL A 29 -0.43 -11.57 9.42
N GLU A 30 0.52 -12.22 8.75
CA GLU A 30 0.89 -13.61 9.01
C GLU A 30 1.46 -13.79 10.42
N GLN A 31 2.35 -12.89 10.86
CA GLN A 31 2.89 -12.94 12.22
C GLN A 31 1.80 -12.82 13.29
N ALA A 32 0.80 -11.96 13.06
CA ALA A 32 -0.25 -11.69 14.05
C ALA A 32 -1.38 -12.74 14.04
N SER A 33 -1.64 -13.39 12.91
CA SER A 33 -2.85 -14.23 12.72
C SER A 33 -2.57 -15.65 12.22
N GLY A 34 -1.34 -15.96 11.81
CA GLY A 34 -1.00 -17.20 11.12
C GLY A 34 -1.55 -17.32 9.69
N ILE A 35 -2.23 -16.27 9.20
CA ILE A 35 -2.84 -16.25 7.86
C ILE A 35 -2.00 -15.35 6.97
N ARG A 36 -1.48 -15.89 5.86
CA ARG A 36 -0.86 -15.09 4.81
C ARG A 36 -1.91 -14.60 3.83
N PRO A 37 -2.25 -13.29 3.80
CA PRO A 37 -3.33 -12.77 2.97
C PRO A 37 -2.96 -12.84 1.48
N VAL A 38 -3.86 -13.38 0.67
CA VAL A 38 -3.71 -13.43 -0.80
C VAL A 38 -4.11 -12.10 -1.46
N LEU A 39 -3.59 -11.87 -2.67
CA LEU A 39 -4.04 -10.74 -3.48
C LEU A 39 -5.52 -10.90 -3.87
N PRO A 40 -6.30 -9.80 -3.94
CA PRO A 40 -7.64 -9.85 -4.51
C PRO A 40 -7.62 -10.35 -5.96
N ALA A 41 -8.69 -11.03 -6.40
CA ALA A 41 -8.76 -11.64 -7.74
C ALA A 41 -8.42 -10.67 -8.90
N ARG A 42 -8.86 -9.40 -8.80
CA ARG A 42 -8.55 -8.33 -9.77
C ARG A 42 -7.07 -7.94 -9.88
N MET A 43 -6.24 -8.46 -8.98
CA MET A 43 -4.80 -8.19 -8.87
C MET A 43 -4.00 -9.50 -8.80
N ALA A 44 -4.60 -10.66 -9.11
CA ALA A 44 -3.94 -11.96 -8.91
C ALA A 44 -2.61 -12.10 -9.67
N ASP A 45 -2.51 -11.47 -10.85
CA ASP A 45 -1.34 -11.46 -11.72
C ASP A 45 -0.37 -10.31 -11.44
N LEU A 46 -0.61 -9.48 -10.41
CA LEU A 46 0.14 -8.24 -10.19
C LEU A 46 1.65 -8.48 -10.04
N PHE A 47 2.04 -9.58 -9.41
CA PHE A 47 3.45 -9.94 -9.21
C PHE A 47 4.12 -10.52 -10.45
N ASP A 48 3.35 -10.96 -11.46
CA ASP A 48 3.87 -11.54 -12.70
C ASP A 48 4.10 -10.48 -13.79
N ARG A 49 3.59 -9.25 -13.60
CA ARG A 49 3.71 -8.16 -14.57
C ARG A 49 5.11 -7.58 -14.59
N ALA A 50 5.62 -7.30 -15.79
CA ALA A 50 6.89 -6.60 -15.94
C ALA A 50 6.83 -5.18 -15.34
N GLU A 51 7.80 -4.87 -14.48
CA GLU A 51 7.94 -3.53 -13.90
C GLU A 51 8.54 -2.56 -14.93
N ARG A 52 7.95 -1.36 -15.06
CA ARG A 52 8.50 -0.26 -15.85
C ARG A 52 9.03 0.82 -14.91
N ILE A 53 10.35 0.88 -14.76
CA ILE A 53 11.04 1.77 -13.83
C ILE A 53 12.14 2.53 -14.55
N THR A 54 12.19 3.85 -14.37
CA THR A 54 13.34 4.68 -14.70
C THR A 54 14.01 5.10 -13.39
N ARG A 55 15.24 4.64 -13.15
CA ARG A 55 16.02 5.04 -11.98
C ARG A 55 16.56 6.46 -12.20
N VAL A 56 16.49 7.28 -11.15
CA VAL A 56 17.01 8.65 -11.14
C VAL A 56 17.69 8.90 -9.80
N GLU A 57 18.79 9.65 -9.82
CA GLU A 57 19.47 10.05 -8.60
C GLU A 57 18.57 10.95 -7.74
N ASN A 58 18.88 11.05 -6.45
CA ASN A 58 18.21 11.97 -5.54
C ASN A 58 18.67 13.42 -5.77
N ASP A 59 18.49 13.90 -7.01
CA ASP A 59 18.81 15.24 -7.46
C ASP A 59 17.57 15.87 -8.11
N LEU A 60 17.20 17.05 -7.62
CA LEU A 60 15.99 17.74 -8.05
C LEU A 60 16.04 18.12 -9.53
N SER A 61 17.19 18.54 -10.04
CA SER A 61 17.33 18.99 -11.42
C SER A 61 17.17 17.83 -12.40
N GLN A 62 17.75 16.67 -12.07
CA GLN A 62 17.63 15.44 -12.87
C GLN A 62 16.19 14.91 -12.86
N LEU A 63 15.52 14.90 -11.71
CA LEU A 63 14.13 14.47 -11.60
C LEU A 63 13.20 15.36 -12.45
N GLN A 64 13.38 16.68 -12.39
CA GLN A 64 12.59 17.62 -13.20
C GLN A 64 12.83 17.44 -14.70
N ALA A 65 14.08 17.22 -15.12
CA ALA A 65 14.42 16.97 -16.51
C ALA A 65 13.75 15.69 -17.04
N LEU A 66 13.77 14.61 -16.25
CA LEU A 66 13.11 13.35 -16.59
C LEU A 66 11.59 13.54 -16.75
N VAL A 67 10.92 14.17 -15.77
CA VAL A 67 9.47 14.40 -15.84
C VAL A 67 9.09 15.23 -17.08
N ARG A 68 9.89 16.25 -17.44
CA ARG A 68 9.63 17.05 -18.65
C ARG A 68 9.78 16.23 -19.93
N LYS A 69 10.81 15.39 -20.02
CA LYS A 69 11.05 14.50 -21.17
C LYS A 69 9.91 13.50 -21.38
N GLU A 70 9.45 12.84 -20.32
CA GLU A 70 8.41 11.80 -20.39
C GLU A 70 7.00 12.36 -20.64
N ARG A 71 6.75 13.64 -20.35
CA ARG A 71 5.46 14.29 -20.66
C ARG A 71 5.23 14.53 -22.15
N THR A 72 6.30 14.53 -22.94
CA THR A 72 6.26 14.87 -24.38
C THR A 72 6.46 13.66 -25.29
N ALA A 73 6.78 12.49 -24.72
CA ALA A 73 6.92 11.22 -25.43
C ALA A 73 5.59 10.47 -25.49
#